data_AF-A0A349J495-F1
#
_entry.id   AF-A0A349J495-F1
#
_cell.length_a   1.000
_cell.length_b   1.000
_cell.length_c   1.000
_cell.angle_alpha   90.00
_cell.angle_beta   90.00
_cell.angle_gamma   90.00
#
_symmetry.space_group_name_H-M   'P 1'
#
loop_
_entity.id
_entity.type
_entity.pdbx_description
1 polymer ?
#
loop_
_entity_poly.entity_id
_entity_poly.type
_entity_poly.pdbx_seq_one_letter_code
_entity_poly.pdbx_strand_id
1 'polypeptide(L)'
;GDKIQIKNGVVWLNGAPLERARLSDFEELRRNAPPIEVRRFRETLPNGRSYVTLDQADSSPADNTGIYEVPKGHYFVMGDNRDNSTDSRFLRYVGFVPHENLVGPAQILFFSFDDRTRFWEIWRWPISIRLSRLFNLVH
;
A
#
# COMPACT_ATOMS: atom_id res chain seq x y z
N GLY A 1 7.69 3.76 -16.94
CA GLY A 1 7.49 2.86 -18.07
C GLY A 1 6.08 2.36 -18.07
N ASP A 2 5.62 1.84 -16.93
CA ASP A 2 4.27 1.30 -16.81
C ASP A 2 3.18 2.37 -16.78
N LYS A 3 2.02 2.00 -17.33
CA LYS A 3 0.76 2.74 -17.24
C LYS A 3 -0.15 2.01 -16.27
N ILE A 4 -0.56 2.69 -15.21
CA ILE A 4 -1.42 2.12 -14.18
C ILE A 4 -2.72 2.91 -14.13
N GLN A 5 -3.84 2.21 -14.00
CA GLN A 5 -5.15 2.84 -13.79
C GLN A 5 -5.97 1.97 -12.85
N ILE A 6 -6.76 2.56 -11.97
CA ILE A 6 -7.74 1.83 -11.18
C ILE A 6 -9.12 2.11 -11.77
N LYS A 7 -9.89 1.06 -12.05
CA LYS A 7 -11.26 1.13 -12.54
C LYS A 7 -12.13 0.19 -11.72
N ASN A 8 -13.13 0.73 -11.03
CA ASN A 8 -14.00 0.01 -10.10
C ASN A 8 -13.19 -0.88 -9.12
N GLY A 9 -12.12 -0.33 -8.56
CA GLY A 9 -11.23 -1.03 -7.62
C GLY A 9 -10.31 -2.09 -8.24
N VAL A 10 -10.42 -2.36 -9.54
CA VAL A 10 -9.51 -3.26 -10.26
C VAL A 10 -8.33 -2.48 -10.80
N VAL A 11 -7.12 -2.97 -10.55
CA VAL A 11 -5.88 -2.41 -11.10
C VAL A 11 -5.72 -2.85 -12.55
N TRP A 12 -5.47 -1.90 -13.44
CA TRP A 12 -5.14 -2.10 -14.83
C TRP A 12 -3.68 -1.72 -15.04
N LEU A 13 -2.88 -2.67 -15.51
CA LEU A 13 -1.46 -2.51 -15.78
C LEU A 13 -1.22 -2.62 -17.29
N ASN A 14 -0.67 -1.56 -17.88
CA ASN A 14 -0.37 -1.47 -19.30
C ASN A 14 -1.58 -1.80 -20.21
N GLY A 15 -2.78 -1.41 -19.76
CA GLY A 15 -4.04 -1.62 -20.49
C GLY A 15 -4.74 -2.96 -20.23
N ALA A 16 -4.14 -3.87 -19.44
CA ALA A 16 -4.76 -5.14 -19.06
C ALA A 16 -5.18 -5.12 -17.57
N PRO A 17 -6.39 -5.62 -17.22
CA PRO A 17 -6.77 -5.76 -15.83
C PRO A 17 -5.94 -6.85 -15.14
N LEU A 18 -5.57 -6.62 -13.89
CA LEU A 18 -5.06 -7.68 -13.03
C LEU A 18 -6.17 -8.70 -12.73
N GLU A 19 -5.79 -9.96 -12.63
CA GLU A 19 -6.69 -10.99 -12.13
C GLU A 19 -7.02 -10.70 -10.66
N ARG A 20 -8.31 -10.71 -10.33
CA ARG A 20 -8.82 -10.44 -8.99
C ARG A 20 -9.86 -11.48 -8.61
N ALA A 21 -9.63 -12.21 -7.51
CA ALA A 21 -10.57 -13.18 -6.96
C ALA A 21 -11.07 -12.73 -5.57
N ARG A 22 -12.38 -12.70 -5.37
CA ARG A 22 -12.98 -12.44 -4.05
C ARG A 22 -12.70 -13.62 -3.13
N LEU A 23 -12.22 -13.33 -1.92
CA LEU A 23 -12.04 -14.30 -0.84
C LEU A 23 -13.14 -14.10 0.21
N SER A 24 -13.16 -14.98 1.20
CA SER A 24 -13.95 -14.78 2.41
C SER A 24 -13.57 -13.47 3.09
N ASP A 25 -14.56 -12.76 3.61
CA ASP A 25 -14.35 -11.49 4.27
C ASP A 25 -13.51 -11.67 5.55
N PHE A 26 -12.83 -10.59 5.95
CA PHE A 26 -12.02 -10.54 7.15
C PHE A 26 -12.72 -9.71 8.20
N GLU A 27 -12.84 -10.29 9.40
CA GLU A 27 -13.39 -9.60 10.55
C GLU A 27 -12.31 -8.71 11.17
N GLU A 28 -12.45 -7.40 10.98
CA GLU A 28 -11.55 -6.42 11.57
C GLU A 28 -12.08 -5.98 12.93
N LEU A 29 -11.31 -6.30 13.98
CA LEU A 29 -11.61 -5.87 15.34
C LEU A 29 -11.33 -4.38 15.51
N ARG A 30 -12.33 -3.64 15.99
CA ARG A 30 -12.23 -2.21 16.26
C ARG A 30 -12.22 -1.94 17.76
N ARG A 31 -11.41 -0.98 18.19
CA ARG A 31 -11.39 -0.54 19.59
C ARG A 31 -12.72 0.16 19.91
N ASN A 32 -13.46 -0.33 20.89
CA ASN A 32 -14.73 0.24 21.36
C ASN A 32 -15.85 0.32 20.29
N ALA A 33 -15.81 -0.53 19.27
CA ALA A 33 -16.87 -0.65 18.28
C ALA A 33 -17.08 -2.12 17.89
N PRO A 34 -18.27 -2.50 17.37
CA PRO A 34 -18.47 -3.82 16.81
C PRO A 34 -17.44 -4.14 15.72
N PRO A 35 -17.05 -5.41 15.56
CA PRO A 35 -16.25 -5.84 14.42
C PRO A 35 -16.95 -5.48 13.11
N ILE A 36 -16.16 -5.24 12.08
CA ILE A 36 -16.68 -5.05 10.72
C ILE A 36 -16.19 -6.15 9.81
N GLU A 37 -17.02 -6.52 8.83
CA GLU A 37 -16.60 -7.38 7.74
C GLU A 37 -15.93 -6.54 6.65
N VAL A 38 -14.70 -6.90 6.32
CA VAL A 38 -13.89 -6.24 5.31
C VAL A 38 -13.71 -7.18 4.13
N ARG A 39 -14.03 -6.69 2.93
CA ARG A 39 -13.92 -7.50 1.71
C ARG A 39 -12.46 -7.77 1.42
N ARG A 40 -12.17 -9.02 1.07
CA ARG A 40 -10.82 -9.50 0.77
C ARG A 40 -10.69 -9.95 -0.65
N PHE A 41 -9.58 -9.60 -1.27
CA PHE A 41 -9.31 -9.99 -2.64
C PHE A 41 -7.91 -10.57 -2.76
N ARG A 42 -7.76 -11.57 -3.62
CA ARG A 42 -6.47 -12.00 -4.13
C ARG A 42 -6.26 -11.32 -5.47
N GLU A 43 -5.21 -10.52 -5.59
CA GLU A 43 -4.80 -9.91 -6.84
C GLU A 43 -3.53 -10.58 -7.35
N THR A 44 -3.49 -10.92 -8.65
CA THR A 44 -2.35 -11.61 -9.27
C THR A 44 -1.73 -10.72 -10.35
N LEU A 45 -0.43 -10.49 -10.21
CA LEU A 45 0.37 -9.75 -11.19
C LEU A 45 0.67 -10.62 -12.42
N PRO A 46 1.01 -10.01 -13.58
CA PRO A 46 1.35 -10.77 -14.79
C PRO A 46 2.52 -11.76 -14.65
N ASN A 47 3.39 -11.56 -13.66
CA ASN A 47 4.49 -12.47 -13.34
C ASN A 47 4.07 -13.66 -12.45
N GLY A 48 2.77 -13.81 -12.16
CA GLY A 48 2.21 -14.90 -11.34
C GLY A 48 2.26 -14.65 -9.84
N ARG A 49 2.83 -13.53 -9.36
CA ARG A 49 2.84 -13.22 -7.93
C ARG A 49 1.49 -12.70 -7.49
N SER A 50 0.95 -13.26 -6.40
CA SER A 50 -0.33 -12.84 -5.83
C SER A 50 -0.18 -12.19 -4.46
N TYR A 51 -1.10 -11.28 -4.15
CA TYR A 51 -1.19 -10.59 -2.86
C TYR A 51 -2.63 -10.56 -2.38
N VAL A 52 -2.82 -10.53 -1.06
CA VAL A 52 -4.14 -10.33 -0.45
C VAL A 52 -4.30 -8.83 -0.17
N THR A 53 -5.44 -8.28 -0.57
CA THR A 53 -5.80 -6.88 -0.35
C THR A 53 -7.14 -6.79 0.38
N LEU A 54 -7.29 -5.74 1.19
CA LEU A 54 -8.52 -5.35 1.89
C LEU A 54 -9.13 -4.15 1.20
N ASP A 55 -10.45 -4.16 1.08
CA ASP A 55 -11.25 -3.13 0.41
C ASP A 55 -12.60 -3.03 1.14
N GLN A 56 -12.69 -2.04 2.02
CA GLN A 56 -13.78 -1.79 2.97
C GLN A 56 -14.96 -1.03 2.34
N ALA A 57 -14.69 -0.11 1.40
CA ALA A 57 -15.69 0.83 0.90
C ALA A 57 -16.28 0.37 -0.44
N ASP A 58 -17.61 0.35 -0.57
CA ASP A 58 -18.26 0.01 -1.85
C ASP A 58 -17.88 0.95 -2.99
N SER A 59 -17.47 2.19 -2.67
CA SER A 59 -16.92 3.16 -3.60
C SER A 59 -16.00 4.13 -2.84
N SER A 60 -14.73 4.17 -3.25
CA SER A 60 -13.75 5.16 -2.81
C SER A 60 -13.35 6.07 -3.97
N PRO A 61 -12.92 7.33 -3.71
CA PRO A 61 -12.34 8.18 -4.75
C PRO A 61 -11.11 7.57 -5.43
N ALA A 62 -10.46 6.59 -4.77
CA ALA A 62 -9.28 5.89 -5.25
C ALA A 62 -9.61 4.65 -6.10
N ASP A 63 -10.89 4.29 -6.23
CA ASP A 63 -11.35 3.12 -7.01
C ASP A 63 -11.51 3.42 -8.49
N ASN A 64 -11.50 4.70 -8.87
CA ASN A 64 -11.58 5.13 -10.25
C ASN A 64 -10.61 6.30 -10.47
N THR A 65 -9.57 6.05 -11.26
CA THR A 65 -8.49 7.02 -11.48
C THR A 65 -8.29 7.32 -12.96
N GLY A 66 -7.58 8.42 -13.22
CA GLY A 66 -6.88 8.60 -14.49
C GLY A 66 -5.73 7.60 -14.64
N ILE A 67 -5.03 7.70 -15.77
CA ILE A 67 -3.84 6.89 -16.03
C ILE A 67 -2.64 7.54 -15.33
N TYR A 68 -1.94 6.76 -14.52
CA TYR A 68 -0.63 7.08 -13.99
C TYR A 68 0.43 6.56 -14.95
N GLU A 69 1.24 7.46 -15.51
CA GLU A 69 2.43 7.08 -16.27
C GLU A 69 3.64 7.13 -15.33
N VAL A 70 4.11 5.96 -14.91
CA VAL A 70 5.20 5.87 -13.93
C VAL A 70 6.49 6.38 -14.58
N PRO A 71 7.21 7.36 -13.98
CA PRO A 71 8.48 7.82 -14.53
C PRO A 71 9.54 6.70 -14.55
N LYS A 72 10.56 6.84 -15.39
CA LYS A 72 11.71 5.92 -15.36
C LYS A 72 12.41 6.03 -14.00
N GLY A 73 12.87 4.89 -13.47
CA GLY A 73 13.55 4.83 -12.18
C GLY A 73 12.62 5.09 -10.98
N HIS A 74 11.30 5.07 -11.18
CA HIS A 74 10.32 5.23 -10.13
C HIS A 74 9.39 4.02 -10.07
N TYR A 75 8.69 3.89 -8.94
CA TYR A 75 7.75 2.84 -8.63
C TYR A 75 6.40 3.44 -8.26
N PHE A 76 5.35 2.71 -8.60
CA PHE A 76 4.01 2.97 -8.10
C PHE A 76 3.70 1.90 -7.06
N VAL A 77 3.39 2.33 -5.84
CA VAL A 77 3.13 1.43 -4.72
C VAL A 77 1.71 1.61 -4.24
N MET A 78 1.10 0.50 -3.82
CA MET A 78 -0.23 0.47 -3.23
C MET A 78 -0.18 -0.33 -1.95
N GLY A 79 -0.87 0.15 -0.91
CA GLY A 79 -1.07 -0.63 0.31
C GLY A 79 -1.98 -1.82 0.06
N ASP A 80 -1.82 -2.86 0.87
CA ASP A 80 -2.73 -3.99 0.91
C ASP A 80 -4.07 -3.62 1.55
N ASN A 81 -4.08 -2.73 2.56
CA ASN A 81 -5.30 -2.12 3.08
C ASN A 81 -5.72 -0.91 2.25
N ARG A 82 -6.46 -1.13 1.16
CA ARG A 82 -6.67 -0.16 0.08
C ARG A 82 -7.36 1.11 0.54
N ASP A 83 -8.40 1.03 1.35
CA ASP A 83 -9.13 2.23 1.78
C ASP A 83 -8.42 2.99 2.90
N ASN A 84 -7.54 2.31 3.65
CA ASN A 84 -6.76 2.90 4.75
C ASN A 84 -5.31 3.20 4.36
N SER A 85 -4.98 3.18 3.08
CA SER A 85 -3.62 3.41 2.59
C SER A 85 -3.53 4.74 1.84
N THR A 86 -2.76 5.68 2.39
CA THR A 86 -2.27 6.84 1.64
C THR A 86 -1.03 6.40 0.87
N ASP A 87 -1.21 6.07 -0.41
CA ASP A 87 -0.16 5.52 -1.30
C ASP A 87 -0.08 6.25 -2.65
N SER A 88 0.59 5.67 -3.65
CA SER A 88 0.88 6.33 -4.94
C SER A 88 -0.37 6.77 -5.71
N ARG A 89 -1.57 6.24 -5.39
CA ARG A 89 -2.84 6.76 -5.94
C ARG A 89 -3.04 8.24 -5.62
N PHE A 90 -2.51 8.70 -4.49
CA PHE A 90 -2.64 10.06 -4.00
C PHE A 90 -1.38 10.88 -4.32
N LEU A 91 -1.24 11.32 -5.58
CA LEU A 91 -0.02 11.99 -6.10
C LEU A 91 0.45 13.21 -5.30
N ARG A 92 -0.47 13.95 -4.68
CA ARG A 92 -0.13 15.13 -3.85
C ARG A 92 0.49 14.77 -2.50
N TYR A 93 0.29 13.53 -2.07
CA TYR A 93 0.78 13.05 -0.78
C TYR A 93 1.97 12.15 -1.03
N VAL A 94 1.73 10.96 -1.59
CA VAL A 94 2.78 9.99 -1.89
C VAL A 94 3.30 10.15 -3.29
N GLY A 95 2.50 9.83 -4.31
CA GLY A 95 3.00 9.82 -5.68
C GLY A 95 4.01 8.71 -5.94
N PHE A 96 4.88 8.92 -6.93
CA PHE A 96 5.82 7.89 -7.37
C PHE A 96 7.05 7.83 -6.45
N VAL A 97 7.48 6.61 -6.11
CA VAL A 97 8.63 6.37 -5.23
C VAL A 97 9.88 6.19 -6.09
N PRO A 98 10.92 7.02 -5.94
CA PRO A 98 12.15 6.87 -6.72
C PRO A 98 12.97 5.66 -6.23
N HIS A 99 13.72 5.05 -7.13
CA HIS A 99 14.46 3.80 -6.88
C HIS A 99 15.44 3.89 -5.72
N GLU A 100 16.14 5.02 -5.58
CA GLU A 100 17.09 5.28 -4.50
C GLU A 100 16.48 5.23 -3.10
N ASN A 101 15.15 5.37 -2.99
CA ASN A 101 14.44 5.29 -1.71
C ASN A 101 14.05 3.86 -1.33
N LEU A 102 14.35 2.86 -2.17
CA LEU A 102 14.10 1.45 -1.87
C LEU A 102 15.30 0.84 -1.14
N VAL A 103 15.20 0.78 0.19
CA VAL A 103 16.28 0.26 1.07
C VAL A 103 16.39 -1.28 1.04
N GLY A 104 15.33 -1.97 0.63
CA GLY A 104 15.29 -3.44 0.54
C GLY A 104 13.86 -3.99 0.67
N PRO A 105 13.67 -5.31 0.56
CA PRO A 105 12.38 -5.93 0.85
C PRO A 105 11.96 -5.64 2.30
N ALA A 106 10.69 -5.30 2.52
CA ALA A 106 10.15 -5.09 3.86
C ALA A 106 10.17 -6.42 4.64
N GLN A 107 11.26 -6.67 5.38
CA GLN A 107 11.40 -7.82 6.29
C GLN A 107 10.88 -7.50 7.70
N ILE A 108 10.52 -6.24 7.97
CA ILE A 108 10.03 -5.78 9.27
C ILE A 108 8.79 -4.91 9.05
N LEU A 109 7.71 -5.24 9.77
CA LEU A 109 6.44 -4.53 9.75
C LEU A 109 6.58 -3.16 10.45
N PHE A 110 7.01 -2.15 9.70
CA PHE A 110 6.78 -0.75 10.02
C PHE A 110 5.59 -0.35 9.12
N PHE A 111 4.48 0.21 9.58
CA PHE A 111 4.35 1.59 10.02
C PHE A 111 2.96 1.86 10.64
N SER A 112 2.94 2.74 11.65
CA SER A 112 1.87 3.72 11.89
C SER A 112 2.56 5.08 11.89
N PHE A 113 2.15 5.98 11.01
CA PHE A 113 2.64 7.36 11.01
C PHE A 113 1.57 8.29 11.57
N ASP A 114 1.95 9.11 12.55
CA ASP A 114 1.15 10.22 13.08
C ASP A 114 1.21 11.41 12.09
N ASP A 115 0.16 12.22 12.03
CA ASP A 115 -0.15 13.26 11.02
C ASP A 115 0.89 14.40 10.88
N ARG A 116 1.99 14.31 11.64
CA ARG A 116 3.06 15.32 11.73
C ARG A 116 4.34 14.95 10.98
N THR A 117 4.41 13.76 10.38
CA THR A 117 5.60 13.29 9.66
C THR A 117 5.27 12.98 8.21
N ARG A 118 5.78 13.80 7.29
CA ARG A 118 5.76 13.48 5.85
C ARG A 118 6.74 12.34 5.62
N PHE A 119 6.32 11.27 4.96
CA PHE A 119 7.17 10.10 4.72
C PHE A 119 8.43 10.40 3.87
N TRP A 120 8.49 11.57 3.20
CA TRP A 120 9.67 12.07 2.48
C TRP A 120 10.75 12.69 3.38
N GLU A 121 10.49 12.92 4.68
CA GLU A 121 11.47 13.48 5.64
C GLU A 121 12.37 12.39 6.24
N ILE A 122 13.02 11.60 5.39
CA ILE A 122 13.82 10.43 5.79
C ILE A 122 15.03 10.76 6.67
N TRP A 123 15.52 12.01 6.64
CA TRP A 123 16.59 12.54 7.53
C TRP A 123 16.16 12.71 8.99
N ARG A 124 14.85 12.66 9.29
CA ARG A 124 14.35 12.68 10.68
C ARG A 124 14.21 11.27 11.26
N TRP A 125 14.30 10.23 10.42
CA TRP A 125 14.18 8.84 10.83
C TRP A 125 15.30 8.37 11.80
N PRO A 126 16.56 8.84 11.74
CA PRO A 126 17.60 8.39 12.67
C PRO A 126 17.35 8.75 14.14
N ILE A 127 16.55 9.80 14.42
CA ILE A 127 16.36 10.33 15.78
C ILE A 127 15.16 9.65 16.49
N SER A 128 14.25 9.02 15.74
CA SER A 128 13.13 8.23 16.30
C SER A 128 13.45 6.74 16.46
N ILE A 129 14.64 6.27 16.02
CA ILE A 129 15.11 4.91 16.27
C ILE A 129 15.46 4.79 17.76
N ARG A 130 14.56 4.18 18.53
CA ARG A 130 14.91 3.59 19.84
C ARG A 130 15.83 2.38 19.60
N LEU A 131 17.13 2.65 19.44
CA LEU A 131 18.21 1.66 19.34
C LEU A 131 18.22 0.63 20.48
N SER A 132 17.48 0.89 21.58
CA SER A 132 17.31 -0.04 22.71
C SER A 132 16.53 -1.32 22.38
N ARG A 133 15.87 -1.43 21.20
CA ARG A 133 15.19 -2.65 20.77
C ARG A 133 16.03 -3.59 19.90
N LEU A 134 17.18 -3.14 19.39
CA LEU A 134 18.08 -3.99 18.59
C LEU A 134 18.97 -4.91 19.45
N PHE A 135 19.14 -4.60 20.75
CA PHE A 135 20.02 -5.36 21.64
C PHE A 135 19.31 -6.43 22.50
N ASN A 136 18.02 -6.69 22.27
CA ASN A 136 17.27 -7.74 22.97
C ASN A 136 16.75 -8.82 22.00
N LEU A 137 17.60 -9.27 21.07
CA LEU A 137 17.48 -10.62 20.54
C LEU A 137 18.41 -11.50 21.39
N VAL A 138 17.80 -12.12 22.40
CA VAL A 138 18.39 -13.10 23.31
C VAL A 138 18.80 -14.35 22.51
N HIS A 139 19.87 -15.00 22.98
CA HIS A 139 20.35 -16.34 22.61
C HIS A 139 19.24 -17.38 22.44
#